data_AF-A0A7C8ZDC0-F1
#
_entry.id   AF-A0A7C8ZDC0-F1
#
_cell.length_a   1.000
_cell.length_b   1.000
_cell.length_c   1.000
_cell.angle_alpha   90.00
_cell.angle_beta   90.00
_cell.angle_gamma   90.00
#
_symmetry.space_group_name_H-M   'P 1'
#
loop_
_entity.id
_entity.type
_entity.pdbx_description
1 polymer ?
#
loop_
_entity_poly.entity_id
_entity_poly.type
_entity_poly.pdbx_seq_one_letter_code
_entity_poly.pdbx_strand_id
1 'polypeptide(L)'
;SIYESDSDQDNDDGDAAESKSGQQGPPEYKHLIAIRAGKPKNGLREALKVSSDKVRRLSLSEQLLERAASNYGHDVVRFTQRNFLRVYPKGTRIRSSNYEPLMGWIYGAQMIAFNMQGYGKSLWLMHGMFRGNGGCGYVKKPDILMKRGPNDEVFDPRKQSEIKRTLKVRVYM
;
A
#
# COMPACT_ATOMS: atom_id res chain seq x y z
N SER A 1 -29.27 25.77 9.01
CA SER A 1 -29.19 24.30 8.91
C SER A 1 -27.72 23.95 8.83
N ILE A 2 -27.30 23.02 9.68
CA ILE A 2 -26.00 22.98 10.34
C ILE A 2 -24.93 22.39 9.40
N TYR A 3 -23.80 23.08 9.26
CA TYR A 3 -22.56 22.48 8.77
C TYR A 3 -22.03 21.59 9.90
N GLU A 4 -22.36 20.30 9.86
CA GLU A 4 -21.68 19.31 10.69
C GLU A 4 -20.31 19.03 10.05
N SER A 5 -19.28 19.53 10.73
CA SER A 5 -17.92 19.07 10.55
C SER A 5 -17.83 17.62 11.03
N ASP A 6 -17.92 16.68 10.10
CA ASP A 6 -17.60 15.27 10.37
C ASP A 6 -16.11 15.17 10.71
N SER A 7 -15.83 15.18 12.01
CA SER A 7 -14.57 14.69 12.54
C SER A 7 -14.53 13.18 12.32
N ASP A 8 -14.01 12.75 11.17
CA ASP A 8 -13.67 11.36 10.89
C ASP A 8 -12.62 10.89 11.90
N GLN A 9 -13.08 10.41 13.07
CA GLN A 9 -12.28 9.56 13.93
C GLN A 9 -12.01 8.28 13.15
N ASP A 10 -10.77 8.14 12.69
CA ASP A 10 -10.29 6.87 12.18
C ASP A 10 -10.37 5.84 13.31
N ASN A 11 -11.46 5.09 13.33
CA ASN A 11 -11.47 3.81 13.98
C ASN A 11 -10.43 2.95 13.26
N ASP A 12 -9.23 2.94 13.83
CA ASP A 12 -8.21 1.93 13.63
C ASP A 12 -8.90 0.60 13.92
N ASP A 13 -9.44 -0.04 12.87
CA ASP A 13 -9.73 -1.48 12.86
C ASP A 13 -8.37 -2.19 12.96
N GLY A 14 -7.74 -2.03 14.11
CA GLY A 14 -6.64 -2.84 14.55
C GLY A 14 -7.18 -4.25 14.64
N ASP A 15 -6.52 -5.17 13.93
CA ASP A 15 -6.68 -6.60 14.10
C ASP A 15 -6.85 -6.93 15.60
N ALA A 16 -8.11 -7.14 15.99
CA ALA A 16 -8.51 -7.48 17.34
C ALA A 16 -8.16 -8.94 17.58
N ALA A 17 -6.93 -9.19 18.01
CA ALA A 17 -6.58 -10.37 18.79
C ALA A 17 -5.19 -10.19 19.44
N GLU A 18 -5.18 -9.73 20.68
CA GLU A 18 -4.39 -10.33 21.77
C GLU A 18 -4.75 -9.57 23.05
N SER A 19 -5.92 -9.89 23.60
CA SER A 19 -6.17 -9.74 25.02
C SER A 19 -5.10 -10.56 25.75
N LYS A 20 -4.22 -9.87 26.50
CA LYS A 20 -3.25 -10.54 27.38
C LYS A 20 -4.00 -11.27 28.48
N SER A 21 -4.31 -12.54 28.26
CA SER A 21 -4.57 -13.51 29.32
C SER A 21 -3.33 -14.39 29.48
N GLY A 22 -3.19 -14.97 30.68
CA GLY A 22 -1.96 -15.44 31.29
C GLY A 22 -1.08 -16.41 30.49
N GLN A 23 0.16 -16.49 30.96
CA GLN A 23 1.28 -17.33 30.52
C GLN A 23 0.90 -18.63 29.79
N GLN A 24 1.10 -18.64 28.48
CA GLN A 24 1.57 -19.79 27.72
C GLN A 24 2.71 -19.28 26.83
N GLY A 25 3.73 -20.11 26.61
CA GLY A 25 4.86 -19.76 25.74
C GLY A 25 4.39 -19.25 24.37
N PRO A 26 5.24 -18.51 23.63
CA PRO A 26 4.88 -18.01 22.31
C PRO A 26 4.30 -19.15 21.47
N PRO A 27 3.09 -19.02 20.92
CA PRO A 27 2.44 -20.10 20.20
C PRO A 27 3.31 -20.62 19.06
N GLU A 28 3.24 -21.93 18.78
CA GLU A 28 4.08 -22.61 17.77
C GLU A 28 4.07 -21.91 16.41
N TYR A 29 2.95 -21.29 16.04
CA TYR A 29 2.80 -20.54 14.78
C TYR A 29 3.73 -19.33 14.67
N LYS A 30 4.27 -18.78 15.77
CA LYS A 30 5.22 -17.64 15.71
C LYS A 30 6.51 -18.02 14.98
N HIS A 31 6.88 -19.30 14.97
CA HIS A 31 8.05 -19.81 14.24
C HIS A 31 7.82 -19.86 12.72
N LEU A 32 6.57 -19.78 12.25
CA LEU A 32 6.23 -19.76 10.82
C LEU A 32 6.35 -18.36 10.20
N ILE A 33 6.56 -17.31 11.02
CA ILE A 33 6.57 -15.92 10.54
C ILE A 33 7.98 -15.52 10.11
N ALA A 34 8.24 -15.55 8.80
CA ALA A 34 9.50 -15.07 8.23
C ALA A 34 9.59 -13.53 8.19
N ILE A 35 8.51 -12.84 7.82
CA ILE A 35 8.46 -11.37 7.73
C ILE A 35 7.46 -10.84 8.76
N ARG A 36 7.98 -10.10 9.74
CA ARG A 36 7.14 -9.58 10.84
C ARG A 36 6.29 -8.41 10.39
N ALA A 37 5.06 -8.36 10.88
CA ALA A 37 4.18 -7.21 10.72
C ALA A 37 4.63 -6.06 11.65
N GLY A 38 4.80 -4.86 11.10
CA GLY A 38 4.93 -3.62 11.84
C GLY A 38 3.57 -3.01 12.15
N LYS A 39 3.47 -2.28 13.27
CA LYS A 39 2.27 -1.52 13.65
C LYS A 39 2.60 -0.02 13.70
N PRO A 40 1.73 0.87 13.23
CA PRO A 40 1.95 2.32 13.25
C PRO A 40 1.67 2.94 14.63
N LYS A 41 2.20 2.35 15.71
CA LYS A 41 1.88 2.78 17.10
C LYS A 41 2.32 4.21 17.44
N ASN A 42 3.37 4.69 16.79
CA ASN A 42 3.97 6.02 17.05
C ASN A 42 3.71 6.98 15.87
N GLY A 43 2.63 6.75 15.12
CA GLY A 43 2.29 7.53 13.94
C GLY A 43 2.92 7.01 12.65
N LEU A 44 2.44 7.59 11.54
CA LEU A 44 2.68 7.08 10.19
C LEU A 44 4.14 7.25 9.75
N ARG A 45 4.79 8.37 10.10
CA ARG A 45 6.19 8.62 9.76
C ARG A 45 7.13 7.59 10.41
N GLU A 46 6.92 7.27 11.68
CA GLU A 46 7.69 6.23 12.38
C GLU A 46 7.43 4.83 11.80
N ALA A 47 6.19 4.56 11.41
CA ALA A 47 5.82 3.31 10.74
C ALA A 47 6.52 3.12 9.38
N LEU A 48 6.90 4.21 8.71
CA LEU A 48 7.58 4.21 7.41
C LEU A 48 9.11 4.24 7.51
N LYS A 49 9.69 4.39 8.72
CA LYS A 49 11.14 4.30 8.88
C LYS A 49 11.67 2.94 8.43
N VAL A 50 12.83 2.96 7.79
CA VAL A 50 13.54 1.77 7.30
C VAL A 50 14.74 1.55 8.20
N SER A 51 14.88 0.38 8.83
CA SER A 51 16.17 -0.04 9.39
C SER A 51 16.91 -0.90 8.38
N SER A 52 18.23 -0.82 8.39
CA SER A 52 19.10 -1.49 7.41
C SER A 52 19.18 -3.00 7.61
N ASP A 53 18.88 -3.48 8.82
CA ASP A 53 19.08 -4.87 9.26
C ASP A 53 17.82 -5.74 9.22
N LYS A 54 16.63 -5.15 9.07
CA LYS A 54 15.36 -5.86 9.23
C LYS A 54 14.34 -5.50 8.16
N VAL A 55 13.86 -6.53 7.46
CA VAL A 55 12.69 -6.45 6.58
C VAL A 55 11.42 -6.66 7.41
N ARG A 56 10.45 -5.77 7.23
CA ARG A 56 9.12 -5.87 7.83
C ARG A 56 8.01 -5.66 6.80
N ARG A 57 6.79 -6.00 7.20
CA ARG A 57 5.57 -5.71 6.44
C ARG A 57 4.73 -4.67 7.18
N LEU A 58 4.25 -3.64 6.51
CA LEU A 58 3.24 -2.73 7.03
C LEU A 58 1.90 -2.98 6.31
N SER A 59 0.78 -2.86 7.02
CA SER A 59 -0.56 -2.88 6.43
C SER A 59 -1.26 -1.56 6.71
N LEU A 60 -1.76 -0.89 5.68
CA LEU A 60 -2.49 0.37 5.77
C LEU A 60 -3.85 0.25 5.08
N SER A 61 -4.86 0.92 5.61
CA SER A 61 -6.09 1.17 4.85
C SER A 61 -5.78 2.12 3.69
N GLU A 62 -6.66 2.16 2.68
CA GLU A 62 -6.56 3.11 1.57
C GLU A 62 -6.45 4.57 2.05
N GLN A 63 -7.18 4.96 3.10
CA GLN A 63 -7.17 6.33 3.65
C GLN A 63 -5.83 6.65 4.32
N LEU A 64 -5.27 5.70 5.07
CA LEU A 64 -3.95 5.87 5.66
C LEU A 64 -2.85 5.93 4.60
N LEU A 65 -2.99 5.17 3.51
CA LEU A 65 -2.09 5.29 2.36
C LEU A 65 -2.19 6.69 1.72
N GLU A 66 -3.39 7.22 1.49
CA GLU A 66 -3.57 8.54 0.89
C GLU A 66 -2.92 9.64 1.75
N ARG A 67 -3.10 9.57 3.07
CA ARG A 67 -2.41 10.48 4.01
C ARG A 67 -0.89 10.28 4.00
N ALA A 68 -0.42 9.03 3.94
CA ALA A 68 1.02 8.73 3.82
C ALA A 68 1.61 9.31 2.54
N ALA A 69 0.93 9.12 1.41
CA ALA A 69 1.35 9.61 0.10
C ALA A 69 1.39 11.14 0.04
N SER A 70 0.44 11.79 0.70
CA SER A 70 0.33 13.26 0.76
C SER A 70 1.39 13.89 1.67
N ASN A 71 1.63 13.32 2.85
CA ASN A 71 2.50 13.94 3.86
C ASN A 71 3.94 13.40 3.83
N TYR A 72 4.13 12.15 3.44
CA TYR A 72 5.40 11.40 3.60
C TYR A 72 5.73 10.58 2.35
N GLY A 73 5.39 11.08 1.15
CA GLY A 73 5.47 10.30 -0.08
C GLY A 73 6.83 9.66 -0.37
N HIS A 74 7.91 10.39 -0.10
CA HIS A 74 9.28 9.88 -0.24
C HIS A 74 9.57 8.73 0.72
N ASP A 75 9.06 8.82 1.95
CA ASP A 75 9.23 7.76 2.95
C ASP A 75 8.45 6.50 2.57
N VAL A 76 7.28 6.63 1.93
CA VAL A 76 6.54 5.47 1.40
C VAL A 76 7.34 4.77 0.30
N VAL A 77 7.88 5.50 -0.68
CA VAL A 77 8.70 4.92 -1.75
C VAL A 77 9.96 4.28 -1.16
N ARG A 78 10.67 4.98 -0.26
CA ARG A 78 11.86 4.46 0.42
C ARG A 78 11.54 3.19 1.21
N PHE A 79 10.39 3.14 1.89
CA PHE A 79 9.94 1.98 2.63
C PHE A 79 9.73 0.78 1.70
N THR A 80 8.99 0.96 0.60
CA THR A 80 8.65 -0.14 -0.32
C THR A 80 9.85 -0.67 -1.14
N GLN A 81 10.98 0.02 -1.16
CA GLN A 81 12.24 -0.50 -1.74
C GLN A 81 12.85 -1.64 -0.92
N ARG A 82 12.64 -1.66 0.41
CA ARG A 82 13.27 -2.63 1.33
C ARG A 82 12.27 -3.43 2.16
N ASN A 83 11.02 -3.02 2.20
CA ASN A 83 9.95 -3.60 3.00
C ASN A 83 8.71 -3.87 2.15
N PHE A 84 7.77 -4.63 2.71
CA PHE A 84 6.48 -4.91 2.07
C PHE A 84 5.40 -3.99 2.59
N LEU A 85 4.64 -3.37 1.69
CA LEU A 85 3.45 -2.60 2.03
C LEU A 85 2.21 -3.30 1.47
N ARG A 86 1.30 -3.63 2.40
CA ARG A 86 -0.06 -4.09 2.08
C ARG A 86 -1.04 -2.92 2.23
N VAL A 87 -1.91 -2.78 1.24
CA VAL A 87 -2.98 -1.78 1.23
C VAL A 87 -4.30 -2.55 1.14
N TYR A 88 -5.30 -2.16 1.91
CA TYR A 88 -6.60 -2.84 1.93
C TYR A 88 -7.77 -1.83 1.94
N PRO A 89 -8.96 -2.24 1.46
CA PRO A 89 -10.14 -1.37 1.46
C PRO A 89 -10.53 -0.98 2.89
N LYS A 90 -11.01 0.26 3.09
CA LYS A 90 -11.50 0.71 4.40
C LYS A 90 -12.75 -0.08 4.84
N GLY A 91 -12.93 -0.25 6.14
CA GLY A 91 -14.06 -1.01 6.73
C GLY A 91 -15.44 -0.47 6.35
N THR A 92 -15.57 0.84 6.11
CA THR A 92 -16.84 1.46 5.69
C THR A 92 -17.30 1.07 4.28
N ARG A 93 -16.51 0.32 3.51
CA ARG A 93 -16.92 -0.28 2.23
C ARG A 93 -17.76 -1.55 2.46
N ILE A 94 -18.87 -1.41 3.17
CA ILE A 94 -19.80 -2.51 3.54
C ILE A 94 -20.31 -3.25 2.30
N ARG A 95 -20.51 -2.53 1.19
CA ARG A 95 -20.92 -3.11 -0.11
C ARG A 95 -19.76 -3.71 -0.92
N SER A 96 -18.61 -3.94 -0.29
CA SER A 96 -17.43 -4.57 -0.92
C SER A 96 -16.91 -3.85 -2.18
N SER A 97 -17.12 -2.54 -2.27
CA SER A 97 -16.52 -1.75 -3.37
C SER A 97 -14.99 -1.77 -3.27
N ASN A 98 -14.31 -1.52 -4.39
CA ASN A 98 -12.85 -1.43 -4.44
C ASN A 98 -12.40 0.03 -4.59
N TYR A 99 -11.20 0.33 -4.10
CA TYR A 99 -10.53 1.62 -4.24
C TYR A 99 -9.71 1.69 -5.54
N GLU A 100 -9.19 2.86 -5.90
CA GLU A 100 -8.34 3.02 -7.09
C GLU A 100 -6.92 2.52 -6.77
N PRO A 101 -6.45 1.42 -7.40
CA PRO A 101 -5.23 0.76 -6.98
C PRO A 101 -3.95 1.47 -7.40
N LEU A 102 -4.05 2.36 -8.39
CA LEU A 102 -2.91 3.07 -8.96
C LEU A 102 -2.15 3.89 -7.91
N MET A 103 -2.88 4.45 -6.94
CA MET A 103 -2.32 5.21 -5.82
C MET A 103 -1.27 4.40 -5.05
N GLY A 104 -1.53 3.12 -4.79
CA GLY A 104 -0.58 2.24 -4.11
C GLY A 104 0.60 1.84 -4.99
N TRP A 105 0.33 1.46 -6.26
CA TRP A 105 1.39 1.03 -7.18
C TRP A 105 2.39 2.14 -7.52
N ILE A 106 1.92 3.38 -7.68
CA ILE A 106 2.79 4.54 -7.95
C ILE A 106 3.80 4.78 -6.82
N TYR A 107 3.44 4.46 -5.58
CA TYR A 107 4.31 4.58 -4.41
C TYR A 107 5.05 3.26 -4.08
N GLY A 108 4.93 2.26 -4.96
CA GLY A 108 5.68 1.01 -4.91
C GLY A 108 5.12 -0.06 -3.97
N ALA A 109 3.89 0.10 -3.47
CA ALA A 109 3.22 -0.92 -2.66
C ALA A 109 2.99 -2.20 -3.46
N GLN A 110 3.35 -3.34 -2.88
CA GLN A 110 3.39 -4.63 -3.56
C GLN A 110 2.08 -5.42 -3.40
N MET A 111 1.41 -5.26 -2.26
CA MET A 111 0.25 -6.06 -1.89
C MET A 111 -1.00 -5.18 -1.84
N ILE A 112 -1.58 -4.88 -3.00
CA ILE A 112 -2.84 -4.15 -3.11
C ILE A 112 -3.98 -5.18 -3.02
N ALA A 113 -4.69 -5.21 -1.89
CA ALA A 113 -5.78 -6.14 -1.64
C ALA A 113 -7.09 -5.61 -2.22
N PHE A 114 -7.86 -6.50 -2.84
CA PHE A 114 -9.16 -6.20 -3.44
C PHE A 114 -10.23 -7.15 -2.93
N ASN A 115 -11.48 -6.68 -2.95
CA ASN A 115 -12.68 -7.49 -2.85
C ASN A 115 -12.95 -8.15 -4.21
N MET A 116 -12.58 -9.42 -4.35
CA MET A 116 -12.62 -10.17 -5.62
C MET A 116 -14.03 -10.60 -6.05
N GLN A 117 -14.99 -10.61 -5.13
CA GLN A 117 -16.41 -10.93 -5.36
C GLN A 117 -17.16 -9.86 -6.17
N GLY A 118 -16.59 -8.66 -6.29
CA GLY A 118 -17.21 -7.54 -6.98
C GLY A 118 -16.94 -7.51 -8.48
N TYR A 119 -17.31 -6.39 -9.10
CA TYR A 119 -16.99 -6.08 -10.48
C TYR A 119 -16.66 -4.59 -10.62
N GLY A 120 -15.93 -4.22 -11.66
CA GLY A 120 -15.70 -2.83 -12.02
C GLY A 120 -14.25 -2.47 -12.33
N LYS A 121 -14.03 -1.17 -12.57
CA LYS A 121 -12.79 -0.60 -13.09
C LYS A 121 -11.54 -1.02 -12.31
N SER A 122 -11.57 -1.01 -10.98
CA SER A 122 -10.41 -1.39 -10.15
C SER A 122 -9.99 -2.85 -10.37
N LEU A 123 -10.96 -3.76 -10.49
CA LEU A 123 -10.68 -5.16 -10.78
C LEU A 123 -10.20 -5.36 -12.23
N TRP A 124 -10.76 -4.61 -13.19
CA TRP A 124 -10.24 -4.63 -14.57
C TRP A 124 -8.78 -4.17 -14.66
N LEU A 125 -8.41 -3.11 -13.94
CA LEU A 125 -7.03 -2.64 -13.84
C LEU A 125 -6.12 -3.69 -13.21
N MET A 126 -6.57 -4.32 -12.12
CA MET A 126 -5.84 -5.42 -11.48
C MET A 126 -5.63 -6.60 -12.44
N HIS A 127 -6.69 -7.07 -13.11
CA HIS A 127 -6.58 -8.14 -14.10
C HIS A 127 -5.65 -7.76 -15.26
N GLY A 128 -5.73 -6.52 -15.76
CA GLY A 128 -4.83 -6.02 -16.80
C GLY A 128 -3.36 -6.01 -16.36
N MET A 129 -3.07 -5.50 -15.17
CA MET A 129 -1.72 -5.47 -14.59
C MET A 129 -1.14 -6.88 -14.44
N PHE A 130 -1.89 -7.80 -13.82
CA PHE A 130 -1.40 -9.15 -13.49
C PHE A 130 -1.50 -10.15 -14.64
N ARG A 131 -2.10 -9.80 -15.79
CA ARG A 131 -1.86 -10.53 -17.06
C ARG A 131 -0.42 -10.37 -17.55
N GLY A 132 0.29 -9.34 -17.09
CA GLY A 132 1.73 -9.19 -17.31
C GLY A 132 2.51 -10.37 -16.74
N ASN A 133 3.75 -10.52 -17.21
CA ASN A 133 4.67 -11.57 -16.73
C ASN A 133 4.06 -12.99 -16.72
N GLY A 134 3.33 -13.33 -17.80
CA GLY A 134 2.74 -14.66 -17.97
C GLY A 134 1.60 -15.01 -17.00
N GLY A 135 1.00 -14.03 -16.30
CA GLY A 135 -0.12 -14.31 -15.41
C GLY A 135 0.26 -14.92 -14.05
N CYS A 136 1.55 -14.95 -13.69
CA CYS A 136 2.03 -15.67 -12.50
C CYS A 136 1.70 -15.00 -11.15
N GLY A 137 0.97 -13.88 -11.15
CA GLY A 137 0.65 -13.12 -9.94
C GLY A 137 1.74 -12.17 -9.46
N TYR A 138 2.88 -12.06 -10.18
CA TYR A 138 3.97 -11.14 -9.86
C TYR A 138 4.38 -10.31 -11.06
N VAL A 139 4.47 -8.99 -10.87
CA VAL A 139 4.97 -8.04 -11.87
C VAL A 139 6.15 -7.28 -11.27
N LYS A 140 7.29 -7.25 -11.97
CA LYS A 140 8.49 -6.53 -11.50
C LYS A 140 8.19 -5.02 -11.43
N LYS A 141 8.52 -4.39 -10.31
CA LYS A 141 8.46 -2.93 -10.18
C LYS A 141 9.42 -2.25 -11.19
N PRO A 142 9.06 -1.08 -11.72
CA PRO A 142 10.00 -0.26 -12.48
C PRO A 142 11.24 0.08 -11.65
N ASP A 143 12.39 0.19 -12.32
CA ASP A 143 13.67 0.47 -11.65
C ASP A 143 13.64 1.77 -10.83
N ILE A 144 12.86 2.78 -11.24
CA ILE A 144 12.66 4.04 -10.51
C ILE A 144 12.04 3.85 -9.11
N LEU A 145 11.31 2.75 -8.88
CA LEU A 145 10.72 2.39 -7.58
C LEU A 145 11.55 1.35 -6.82
N MET A 146 12.71 0.96 -7.36
CA MET A 146 13.60 -0.05 -6.78
C MET A 146 15.00 0.50 -6.46
N LYS A 147 15.53 1.37 -7.31
CA LYS A 147 16.86 1.96 -7.20
C LYS A 147 16.80 3.32 -6.52
N ARG A 148 17.88 3.67 -5.83
CA ARG A 148 18.11 5.00 -5.29
C ARG A 148 18.98 5.79 -6.24
N GLY A 149 18.68 7.07 -6.39
CA GLY A 149 19.51 8.01 -7.14
C GLY A 149 20.76 8.41 -6.37
N PRO A 150 21.58 9.32 -6.94
CA PRO A 150 22.66 9.98 -6.21
C PRO A 150 22.13 10.58 -4.89
N ASN A 151 22.95 10.56 -3.84
CA ASN A 151 22.59 11.12 -2.52
C ASN A 151 21.32 10.54 -1.87
N ASP A 152 21.03 9.25 -2.10
CA ASP A 152 19.86 8.56 -1.55
C ASP A 152 18.50 9.12 -2.03
N GLU A 153 18.49 9.80 -3.20
CA GLU A 153 17.27 10.31 -3.80
C GLU A 153 16.31 9.16 -4.15
N VAL A 154 15.03 9.37 -3.87
CA VAL A 154 13.94 8.44 -4.21
C VAL A 154 12.98 9.12 -5.17
N PHE A 155 12.31 8.32 -5.99
CA PHE A 155 11.29 8.82 -6.91
C PHE A 155 10.18 9.56 -6.13
N ASP A 156 9.81 10.75 -6.62
CA ASP A 156 8.67 11.51 -6.13
C ASP A 156 7.52 11.44 -7.15
N PRO A 157 6.46 10.66 -6.86
CA PRO A 157 5.27 10.59 -7.69
C PRO A 157 4.59 11.89 -8.06
N ARG A 158 4.76 12.94 -7.23
CA ARG A 158 4.07 14.23 -7.41
C ARG A 158 4.88 15.22 -8.20
N LYS A 159 6.18 14.96 -8.38
CA LYS A 159 7.07 15.82 -9.15
C LYS A 159 6.71 15.68 -10.63
N GLN A 160 6.33 16.80 -11.25
CA GLN A 160 6.13 16.82 -12.70
C GLN A 160 7.43 16.41 -13.39
N SER A 161 7.30 15.46 -14.31
CA SER A 161 8.40 14.92 -15.10
C SER A 161 8.22 15.34 -16.55
N GLU A 162 9.34 15.47 -17.26
CA GLU A 162 9.32 15.77 -18.68
C GLU A 162 8.59 14.67 -19.46
N ILE A 163 7.84 15.08 -20.49
CA ILE A 163 7.14 14.16 -21.37
C ILE A 163 8.16 13.40 -22.21
N LYS A 164 8.30 12.10 -21.96
CA LYS A 164 9.24 11.24 -22.71
C LYS A 164 8.64 10.66 -23.99
N ARG A 165 7.33 10.42 -24.01
CA ARG A 165 6.62 9.77 -25.12
C ARG A 165 5.17 10.24 -25.16
N THR A 166 4.64 10.36 -26.39
CA THR A 166 3.23 10.68 -26.64
C THR A 166 2.55 9.49 -27.29
N LEU A 167 1.52 8.94 -26.64
CA LEU A 167 0.67 7.90 -27.20
C LEU A 167 -0.55 8.54 -27.87
N LYS A 168 -0.75 8.28 -29.17
CA LYS A 168 -1.96 8.69 -29.91
C LYS A 168 -2.82 7.46 -30.17
N VAL A 169 -4.06 7.47 -29.69
CA VAL A 169 -5.02 6.39 -29.89
C VAL A 169 -6.15 6.91 -30.80
N ARG A 170 -6.38 6.24 -31.93
CA ARG A 170 -7.53 6.49 -32.81
C ARG A 170 -8.46 5.29 -32.69
N VAL A 171 -9.70 5.53 -32.30
CA VAL A 171 -10.74 4.51 -32.22
C VAL A 171 -11.62 4.67 -33.45
N TYR A 172 -11.69 3.62 -34.27
CA TYR A 172 -12.63 3.54 -35.37
C TYR A 172 -13.85 2.77 -34.87
N MET A 173 -15.03 3.35 -35.07
CA MET A 173 -16.32 2.71 -34.81
C MET A 173 -16.86 2.10 -36.09
#